data_AF-A0A9D2SW85-F1
#
_entry.id   AF-A0A9D2SW85-F1
#
_cell.length_a   1.000
_cell.length_b   1.000
_cell.length_c   1.000
_cell.angle_alpha   90.00
_cell.angle_beta   90.00
_cell.angle_gamma   90.00
#
_symmetry.space_group_name_H-M   'P 1'
#
loop_
_entity.id
_entity.type
_entity.pdbx_description
1 polymer ?
#
loop_
_entity_poly.entity_id
_entity_poly.type
_entity_poly.pdbx_seq_one_letter_code
_entity_poly.pdbx_strand_id
1 'polypeptide(L)'
;MHEITKDGCLLVDRHQRLADVCRKLRSPSISTIAVCGKNGQIQGYIPLWHILQLLKENRAFIDQRIAACTVRQISEALQGTLCCAFHHEGNWKGLRVYGDDANEEMAHMLCVARGDRMLLIRAVRSAASCVIACGTSIISDSLIREAKTRHVSLICTEKGVHEACQTIILSLPLESLMIRKAH
;
A
#
# COMPACT_ATOMS: atom_id res chain seq x y z
N MET A 1 -15.90 -1.98 -14.63
CA MET A 1 -17.24 -2.58 -14.73
C MET A 1 -17.52 -3.30 -13.42
N HIS A 2 -18.71 -3.15 -12.87
CA HIS A 2 -19.05 -3.69 -11.55
C HIS A 2 -20.47 -4.22 -11.60
N GLU A 3 -20.61 -5.51 -11.37
CA GLU A 3 -21.88 -6.19 -11.45
C GLU A 3 -21.95 -7.19 -10.30
N ILE A 4 -23.08 -7.18 -9.57
CA ILE A 4 -23.38 -8.20 -8.58
C ILE A 4 -24.28 -9.19 -9.29
N THR A 5 -23.81 -10.42 -9.47
CA THR A 5 -24.62 -11.47 -10.09
C THR A 5 -25.69 -11.96 -9.12
N LYS A 6 -26.73 -12.62 -9.65
CA LYS A 6 -27.80 -13.21 -8.84
C LYS A 6 -27.29 -14.22 -7.79
N ASP A 7 -26.10 -14.76 -8.00
CA ASP A 7 -25.46 -15.76 -7.12
C ASP A 7 -24.59 -15.13 -6.02
N GLY A 8 -24.65 -13.81 -5.84
CA GLY A 8 -23.85 -13.14 -4.81
C GLY A 8 -22.36 -13.00 -5.15
N CYS A 9 -22.02 -13.04 -6.45
CA CYS A 9 -20.66 -12.80 -6.93
C CYS A 9 -20.47 -11.33 -7.30
N LEU A 10 -19.46 -10.68 -6.73
CA LEU A 10 -19.05 -9.33 -7.09
C LEU A 10 -17.96 -9.39 -8.17
N LEU A 11 -18.26 -8.86 -9.35
CA LEU A 11 -17.29 -8.73 -10.44
C LEU A 11 -16.47 -7.44 -10.30
N VAL A 12 -15.14 -7.57 -10.33
CA VAL A 12 -14.18 -6.47 -10.13
C VAL A 12 -13.07 -6.50 -11.18
N ASP A 13 -12.54 -5.34 -11.54
CA ASP A 13 -11.40 -5.23 -12.44
C ASP A 13 -10.08 -5.39 -11.66
N ARG A 14 -9.08 -6.07 -12.26
CA ARG A 14 -7.79 -6.37 -11.62
C ARG A 14 -7.01 -5.15 -11.12
N HIS A 15 -7.20 -3.99 -11.74
CA HIS A 15 -6.48 -2.75 -11.40
C HIS A 15 -7.21 -1.89 -10.37
N GLN A 16 -8.40 -2.33 -9.92
CA GLN A 16 -9.11 -1.64 -8.85
C GLN A 16 -8.40 -1.79 -7.51
N ARG A 17 -8.77 -0.92 -6.57
CA ARG A 17 -8.20 -0.89 -5.22
C ARG A 17 -9.10 -1.66 -4.26
N LEU A 18 -8.51 -2.22 -3.21
CA LEU A 18 -9.26 -2.89 -2.15
C LEU A 18 -10.34 -1.99 -1.52
N ALA A 19 -10.08 -0.69 -1.38
CA ALA A 19 -11.06 0.29 -0.90
C ALA A 19 -12.39 0.27 -1.69
N ASP A 20 -12.35 0.02 -3.00
CA ASP A 20 -13.52 0.00 -3.88
C ASP A 20 -14.39 -1.24 -3.60
N VAL A 21 -13.73 -2.35 -3.26
CA VAL A 21 -14.36 -3.63 -2.93
C VAL A 21 -14.96 -3.57 -1.52
N CYS A 22 -14.21 -3.07 -0.53
CA CYS A 22 -14.69 -2.94 0.85
C CYS A 22 -15.96 -2.08 0.96
N ARG A 23 -16.10 -1.04 0.14
CA ARG A 23 -17.33 -0.23 0.09
C ARG A 23 -18.57 -1.03 -0.34
N LYS A 24 -18.38 -2.06 -1.17
CA LYS A 24 -19.45 -2.87 -1.77
C LYS A 24 -19.80 -4.11 -0.97
N LEU A 25 -18.81 -4.66 -0.25
CA LEU A 25 -19.00 -5.77 0.69
C LEU A 25 -19.94 -5.45 1.86
N ARG A 26 -20.48 -4.23 1.95
CA ARG A 26 -21.59 -3.88 2.85
C ARG A 26 -22.88 -4.63 2.52
N SER A 27 -23.01 -5.20 1.32
CA SER A 27 -24.13 -6.08 0.99
C SER A 27 -23.92 -7.49 1.56
N PRO A 28 -24.82 -8.00 2.42
CA PRO A 28 -24.70 -9.35 3.00
C PRO A 28 -24.85 -10.47 1.96
N SER A 29 -25.31 -10.15 0.75
CA SER A 29 -25.46 -11.13 -0.34
C SER A 29 -24.15 -11.50 -1.03
N ILE A 30 -23.05 -10.80 -0.76
CA ILE A 30 -21.77 -11.03 -1.47
C ILE A 30 -20.98 -12.11 -0.75
N SER A 31 -20.86 -13.27 -1.38
CA SER A 31 -20.09 -14.41 -0.87
C SER A 31 -18.74 -14.58 -1.59
N THR A 32 -18.64 -14.09 -2.83
CA THR A 32 -17.51 -14.30 -3.73
C THR A 32 -17.12 -13.02 -4.45
N ILE A 33 -15.81 -12.80 -4.64
CA ILE A 33 -15.27 -11.69 -5.44
C ILE A 33 -14.50 -12.29 -6.60
N ALA A 34 -14.98 -12.09 -7.83
CA ALA A 34 -14.32 -12.57 -9.04
C ALA A 34 -13.61 -11.42 -9.76
N VAL A 35 -12.33 -11.63 -10.05
CA VAL A 35 -11.48 -10.65 -10.73
C VAL A 35 -11.53 -10.93 -12.23
N CYS A 36 -12.01 -9.94 -12.98
CA CYS A 36 -12.15 -9.99 -14.43
C CYS A 36 -10.97 -9.32 -15.13
N GLY A 37 -10.56 -9.90 -16.25
CA GLY A 37 -9.66 -9.26 -17.21
C GLY A 37 -10.40 -8.37 -18.20
N LYS A 38 -9.66 -7.75 -19.13
CA LYS A 38 -10.18 -6.79 -20.13
C LYS A 38 -11.32 -7.33 -21.00
N ASN A 39 -11.41 -8.64 -21.20
CA ASN A 39 -12.41 -9.28 -22.06
C ASN A 39 -13.59 -9.87 -21.26
N GLY A 40 -13.76 -9.49 -19.99
CA GLY A 40 -14.82 -10.02 -19.12
C GLY A 40 -14.55 -11.43 -18.56
N GLN A 41 -13.53 -12.12 -19.05
CA GLN A 41 -13.10 -13.43 -18.54
C GLN A 41 -12.61 -13.36 -17.08
N ILE A 42 -13.01 -14.33 -16.26
CA ILE A 42 -12.57 -14.45 -14.86
C ILE A 42 -11.13 -14.96 -14.83
N GLN A 43 -10.23 -14.18 -14.24
CA GLN A 43 -8.80 -14.52 -14.08
C GLN A 43 -8.49 -15.16 -12.72
N GLY A 44 -9.36 -14.94 -11.74
CA GLY A 44 -9.19 -15.47 -10.40
C GLY A 44 -10.28 -14.98 -9.45
N TYR A 45 -10.14 -15.35 -8.19
CA TYR A 45 -11.09 -14.98 -7.13
C TYR A 45 -10.33 -14.44 -5.92
N ILE A 46 -10.95 -13.52 -5.20
CA ILE A 46 -10.43 -13.02 -3.92
C ILE A 46 -11.28 -13.64 -2.82
N PRO A 47 -10.74 -14.58 -2.03
CA PRO A 47 -11.44 -15.09 -0.87
C PRO A 47 -11.67 -13.97 0.14
N LEU A 48 -12.84 -13.96 0.79
CA LEU A 48 -13.15 -12.97 1.83
C LEU A 48 -12.14 -13.00 2.98
N TRP A 49 -11.53 -14.17 3.26
CA TRP A 49 -10.51 -14.28 4.31
C TRP A 49 -9.21 -13.54 3.98
N HIS A 50 -8.85 -13.32 2.70
CA HIS A 50 -7.73 -12.42 2.35
C HIS A 50 -8.02 -10.98 2.80
N ILE A 51 -9.27 -10.53 2.62
CA ILE A 51 -9.69 -9.19 3.05
C ILE A 51 -9.68 -9.12 4.57
N LEU A 52 -10.18 -10.14 5.26
CA LEU A 52 -10.14 -10.21 6.72
C LEU A 52 -8.70 -10.18 7.26
N GLN A 53 -7.74 -10.85 6.60
CA GLN A 53 -6.33 -10.80 7.00
C GLN A 53 -5.75 -9.38 6.88
N LEU A 54 -6.11 -8.63 5.84
CA LEU A 54 -5.68 -7.23 5.68
C LEU A 54 -6.33 -6.31 6.71
N LEU A 55 -7.64 -6.48 6.96
CA LEU A 55 -8.37 -5.69 7.95
C LEU A 55 -7.95 -5.98 9.40
N LYS A 56 -7.45 -7.19 9.66
CA LYS A 56 -6.83 -7.58 10.94
C LYS A 56 -5.33 -7.22 11.03
N GLU A 57 -4.82 -6.47 10.06
CA GLU A 57 -3.42 -6.04 10.01
C GLU A 57 -2.42 -7.20 10.12
N ASN A 58 -2.70 -8.33 9.46
CA ASN A 58 -1.77 -9.46 9.42
C ASN A 58 -0.49 -9.05 8.67
N ARG A 59 0.56 -8.75 9.45
CA ARG A 59 1.84 -8.22 8.98
C ARG A 59 2.48 -9.06 7.88
N ALA A 60 2.59 -10.38 8.07
CA ALA A 60 3.20 -11.27 7.08
C ALA A 60 2.42 -11.27 5.77
N PHE A 61 1.09 -11.22 5.84
CA PHE A 61 0.24 -11.15 4.65
C PHE A 61 0.37 -9.80 3.94
N ILE A 62 0.38 -8.69 4.68
CA ILE A 62 0.57 -7.33 4.13
C ILE A 62 1.93 -7.23 3.44
N ASP A 63 2.99 -7.70 4.08
CA ASP A 63 4.36 -7.60 3.57
C ASP A 63 4.51 -8.32 2.22
N GLN A 64 3.89 -9.49 2.05
CA GLN A 64 3.90 -10.19 0.76
C GLN A 64 3.14 -9.46 -0.35
N ARG A 65 2.16 -8.61 0.00
CA ARG A 65 1.27 -7.96 -0.98
C ARG A 65 1.70 -6.54 -1.30
N ILE A 66 2.33 -5.84 -0.37
CA ILE A 66 2.80 -4.47 -0.58
C ILE A 66 3.89 -4.41 -1.67
N ALA A 67 4.65 -5.49 -1.86
CA ALA A 67 5.62 -5.61 -2.95
C ALA A 67 4.99 -5.36 -4.34
N ALA A 68 3.68 -5.57 -4.53
CA ALA A 68 3.01 -5.29 -5.79
C ALA A 68 2.78 -3.79 -6.07
N CYS A 69 2.99 -2.90 -5.09
CA CYS A 69 2.74 -1.46 -5.23
C CYS A 69 3.99 -0.70 -5.64
N THR A 70 3.86 0.17 -6.64
CA THR A 70 4.90 1.15 -7.00
C THR A 70 4.86 2.35 -6.06
N VAL A 71 5.99 3.07 -5.97
CA VAL A 71 6.08 4.32 -5.20
C VAL A 71 5.05 5.36 -5.67
N ARG A 72 4.75 5.41 -6.97
CA ARG A 72 3.73 6.32 -7.53
C ARG A 72 2.33 5.96 -7.06
N GLN A 73 1.95 4.69 -7.14
CA GLN A 73 0.64 4.23 -6.64
C GLN A 73 0.45 4.54 -5.15
N ILE A 74 1.52 4.37 -4.36
CA ILE A 74 1.51 4.72 -2.93
C ILE A 74 1.33 6.23 -2.73
N SER A 75 2.08 7.07 -3.46
CA SER A 75 1.94 8.53 -3.40
C SER A 75 0.52 8.98 -3.77
N GLU A 76 -0.02 8.45 -4.87
CA GLU A 76 -1.40 8.74 -5.32
C GLU A 76 -2.45 8.30 -4.30
N ALA A 77 -2.30 7.12 -3.70
CA ALA A 77 -3.21 6.63 -2.68
C ALA A 77 -3.22 7.52 -1.44
N LEU A 78 -2.05 7.98 -1.02
CA LEU A 78 -1.87 8.87 0.13
C LEU A 78 -2.28 10.31 -0.15
N GLN A 79 -2.62 10.66 -1.40
CA GLN A 79 -2.72 12.05 -1.84
C GLN A 79 -1.46 12.84 -1.46
N GLY A 80 -0.32 12.16 -1.52
CA GLY A 80 0.96 12.67 -1.08
C GLY A 80 1.76 13.28 -2.22
N THR A 81 2.72 14.13 -1.87
CA THR A 81 3.69 14.68 -2.80
C THR A 81 4.93 13.79 -2.84
N LEU A 82 5.29 13.32 -4.03
CA LEU A 82 6.50 12.55 -4.29
C LEU A 82 7.70 13.48 -4.43
N CYS A 83 8.44 13.69 -3.34
CA CYS A 83 9.59 14.62 -3.29
C CYS A 83 10.81 14.09 -4.07
N CYS A 84 11.04 12.78 -4.04
CA CYS A 84 12.03 12.09 -4.87
C CYS A 84 11.71 10.59 -5.00
N ALA A 85 12.13 9.98 -6.11
CA ALA A 85 11.88 8.57 -6.41
C ALA A 85 13.13 7.89 -6.95
N PHE A 86 13.44 6.69 -6.43
CA PHE A 86 14.57 5.86 -6.86
C PHE A 86 14.16 4.41 -7.16
N HIS A 87 13.08 3.94 -6.54
CA HIS A 87 12.52 2.61 -6.76
C HIS A 87 11.16 2.75 -7.44
N HIS A 88 11.16 2.74 -8.78
CA HIS A 88 9.93 2.84 -9.57
C HIS A 88 9.07 1.57 -9.49
N GLU A 89 9.71 0.42 -9.31
CA GLU A 89 9.06 -0.88 -9.17
C GLU A 89 8.90 -1.25 -7.70
N GLY A 90 7.72 -1.80 -7.35
CA GLY A 90 7.45 -2.32 -6.02
C GLY A 90 8.29 -3.57 -5.77
N ASN A 91 9.18 -3.50 -4.79
CA ASN A 91 9.99 -4.63 -4.30
C ASN A 91 10.28 -4.42 -2.80
N TRP A 92 9.29 -3.90 -2.09
CA TRP A 92 9.40 -3.65 -0.66
C TRP A 92 9.36 -4.98 0.09
N LYS A 93 10.23 -5.16 1.08
CA LYS A 93 10.16 -6.30 2.00
C LYS A 93 8.96 -6.23 2.95
N GLY A 94 8.37 -5.04 3.11
CA GLY A 94 7.19 -4.84 3.96
C GLY A 94 6.92 -3.38 4.31
N LEU A 95 5.91 -3.17 5.16
CA LEU A 95 5.45 -1.86 5.65
C LEU A 95 5.74 -1.73 7.16
N ARG A 96 6.42 -0.66 7.60
CA ARG A 96 6.72 -0.43 9.03
C ARG A 96 6.46 1.01 9.44
N VAL A 97 6.01 1.17 10.68
CA VAL A 97 6.00 2.47 11.36
C VAL A 97 7.35 2.68 12.05
N TYR A 98 7.99 3.80 11.76
CA TYR A 98 9.27 4.18 12.37
C TYR A 98 9.04 5.20 13.48
N GLY A 99 9.48 4.85 14.68
CA GLY A 99 9.41 5.67 15.88
C GLY A 99 10.78 5.84 16.54
N ASP A 100 10.81 6.55 17.66
CA ASP A 100 12.06 6.93 18.33
C ASP A 100 12.91 5.72 18.81
N ASP A 101 12.23 4.62 19.17
CA ASP A 101 12.83 3.36 19.67
C ASP A 101 12.94 2.26 18.60
N ALA A 102 12.91 2.62 17.32
CA ALA A 102 12.95 1.64 16.24
C ALA A 102 14.31 0.90 16.17
N ASN A 103 14.37 -0.29 16.79
CA ASN A 103 15.43 -1.28 16.64
C ASN A 103 15.19 -2.26 15.47
N GLU A 104 14.08 -2.10 14.74
CA GLU A 104 13.73 -2.99 13.63
C GLU A 104 14.57 -2.71 12.37
N GLU A 105 14.94 -3.76 11.66
CA GLU A 105 15.62 -3.68 10.36
C GLU A 105 14.70 -2.99 9.34
N MET A 106 15.11 -1.80 8.89
CA MET A 106 14.38 -1.01 7.89
C MET A 106 14.86 -1.24 6.46
N ALA A 107 15.87 -2.09 6.25
CA ALA A 107 16.46 -2.34 4.94
C ALA A 107 15.39 -2.81 3.94
N HIS A 108 15.24 -2.07 2.84
CA HIS A 108 14.25 -2.34 1.78
C HIS A 108 12.77 -2.24 2.19
N MET A 109 12.49 -1.65 3.34
CA MET A 109 11.11 -1.45 3.83
C MET A 109 10.49 -0.19 3.27
N LEU A 110 9.15 -0.18 3.26
CA LEU A 110 8.34 1.02 3.18
C LEU A 110 8.15 1.56 4.61
N CYS A 111 8.83 2.65 4.91
CA CYS A 111 8.90 3.25 6.24
C CYS A 111 7.89 4.40 6.35
N VAL A 112 7.03 4.37 7.36
CA VAL A 112 6.05 5.41 7.67
C VAL A 112 6.45 6.08 8.97
N ALA A 113 6.67 7.39 8.95
CA ALA A 113 7.16 8.14 10.10
C ALA A 113 6.39 9.44 10.26
N ARG A 114 6.33 9.96 11.50
CA ARG A 114 5.80 11.31 11.75
C ARG A 114 6.70 12.35 11.08
N GLY A 115 6.11 13.49 10.72
CA GLY A 115 6.77 14.66 10.13
C GLY A 115 7.79 15.38 11.02
N ASP A 116 8.40 14.70 12.00
CA ASP A 116 9.48 15.25 12.81
C ASP A 116 10.80 15.22 12.05
N ARG A 117 11.51 16.34 12.01
CA ARG A 117 12.74 16.47 11.22
C ARG A 117 13.81 15.47 11.62
N MET A 118 14.03 15.27 12.92
CA MET A 118 15.09 14.39 13.41
C MET A 118 14.74 12.92 13.17
N LEU A 119 13.48 12.55 13.40
CA LEU A 119 12.97 11.21 13.11
C LEU A 119 13.09 10.88 11.62
N LEU A 120 12.70 11.80 10.74
CA LEU A 120 12.77 11.60 9.30
C LEU A 120 14.21 11.47 8.78
N ILE A 121 15.15 12.25 9.32
CA ILE A 121 16.58 12.09 9.00
C ILE A 121 17.06 10.70 9.42
N ARG A 122 16.69 10.23 10.61
CA ARG A 122 17.05 8.87 11.07
C ARG A 122 16.42 7.79 10.18
N ALA A 123 15.15 7.94 9.81
CA ALA A 123 14.44 7.01 8.92
C ALA A 123 15.08 6.95 7.51
N VAL A 124 15.49 8.08 6.94
CA VAL A 124 16.21 8.10 5.66
C VAL A 124 17.59 7.44 5.78
N ARG A 125 18.22 7.49 6.96
CA ARG A 125 19.51 6.85 7.24
C ARG A 125 19.42 5.35 7.53
N SER A 126 18.22 4.81 7.77
CA SER A 126 18.02 3.41 8.19
C SER A 126 17.97 2.39 7.03
N ALA A 127 18.43 2.77 5.82
CA ALA A 127 18.39 1.92 4.61
C ALA A 127 16.98 1.52 4.12
N ALA A 128 15.94 2.25 4.51
CA ALA A 128 14.61 2.11 3.93
C ALA A 128 14.63 2.44 2.43
N SER A 129 13.87 1.70 1.63
CA SER A 129 13.73 2.02 0.19
C SER A 129 12.79 3.20 -0.05
N CYS A 130 11.84 3.41 0.86
CA CYS A 130 10.94 4.56 0.82
C CYS A 130 10.63 5.04 2.24
N VAL A 131 10.64 6.35 2.44
CA VAL A 131 10.17 7.01 3.66
C VAL A 131 8.92 7.84 3.32
N ILE A 132 7.89 7.69 4.14
CA ILE A 132 6.64 8.43 4.06
C ILE A 132 6.56 9.31 5.31
N ALA A 133 6.65 10.61 5.08
CA ALA A 133 6.51 11.63 6.11
C ALA A 133 5.03 12.01 6.29
N CYS A 134 4.46 11.61 7.42
CA CYS A 134 3.05 11.80 7.77
C CYS A 134 2.81 13.06 8.59
N GLY A 135 1.62 13.65 8.46
CA GLY A 135 1.21 14.85 9.17
C GLY A 135 1.97 16.10 8.72
N THR A 136 2.49 16.12 7.49
CA THR A 136 3.18 17.28 6.92
C THR A 136 2.99 17.34 5.41
N SER A 137 2.75 18.55 4.90
CA SER A 137 2.72 18.85 3.47
C SER A 137 4.06 19.38 2.94
N ILE A 138 4.97 19.79 3.82
CA ILE A 138 6.24 20.43 3.43
C ILE A 138 7.43 19.70 4.06
N ILE A 139 8.46 19.48 3.25
CA ILE A 139 9.70 18.85 3.67
C ILE A 139 10.88 19.76 3.33
N SER A 140 11.86 19.86 4.25
CA SER A 140 13.08 20.65 4.02
C SER A 140 13.93 20.11 2.87
N ASP A 141 14.51 21.00 2.07
CA ASP A 141 15.48 20.66 1.02
C ASP A 141 16.65 19.81 1.54
N SER A 142 17.07 20.04 2.78
CA SER A 142 18.13 19.23 3.40
C SER A 142 17.75 17.75 3.50
N LEU A 143 16.49 17.44 3.84
CA LEU A 143 16.03 16.05 3.93
C LEU A 143 15.89 15.44 2.52
N ILE A 144 15.40 16.22 1.54
CA ILE A 144 15.31 15.77 0.15
C ILE A 144 16.71 15.44 -0.39
N ARG A 145 17.71 16.29 -0.12
CA ARG A 145 19.10 16.03 -0.50
C ARG A 145 19.64 14.77 0.16
N GLU A 146 19.43 14.58 1.45
CA GLU A 146 19.86 13.35 2.16
C GLU A 146 19.21 12.09 1.55
N ALA A 147 17.91 12.14 1.28
CA ALA A 147 17.18 11.03 0.65
C ALA A 147 17.73 10.71 -0.74
N LYS A 148 18.05 11.74 -1.54
CA LYS A 148 18.70 11.57 -2.85
C LYS A 148 20.07 10.93 -2.75
N THR A 149 20.93 11.39 -1.83
CA THR A 149 22.26 10.82 -1.60
C THR A 149 22.20 9.34 -1.21
N ARG A 150 21.14 8.94 -0.51
CA ARG A 150 20.96 7.56 -0.03
C ARG A 150 20.07 6.70 -0.92
N HIS A 151 19.63 7.22 -2.07
CA HIS A 151 18.70 6.55 -2.98
C HIS A 151 17.38 6.10 -2.32
N VAL A 152 16.89 6.89 -1.36
CA VAL A 152 15.63 6.63 -0.66
C VAL A 152 14.52 7.45 -1.32
N SER A 153 13.42 6.79 -1.68
CA SER A 153 12.24 7.51 -2.17
C SER A 153 11.55 8.23 -1.01
N LEU A 154 11.05 9.44 -1.24
CA LEU A 154 10.47 10.27 -0.19
C LEU A 154 9.11 10.79 -0.62
N ILE A 155 8.10 10.51 0.19
CA ILE A 155 6.73 10.98 0.02
C ILE A 155 6.35 11.78 1.26
N CYS A 156 5.70 12.93 1.11
CA CYS A 156 5.02 13.59 2.22
C CYS A 156 3.50 13.56 2.04
N THR A 157 2.77 13.47 3.14
CA THR A 157 1.31 13.47 3.16
C THR A 157 0.82 14.13 4.44
N GLU A 158 -0.31 14.83 4.34
CA GLU A 158 -1.00 15.43 5.50
C GLU A 158 -1.67 14.36 6.37
N LYS A 159 -1.84 13.14 5.86
CA LYS A 159 -2.41 12.01 6.61
C LYS A 159 -1.57 11.69 7.84
N GLY A 160 -2.24 11.35 8.94
CA GLY A 160 -1.58 10.80 10.12
C GLY A 160 -0.97 9.42 9.85
N VAL A 161 -0.06 8.95 10.69
CA VAL A 161 0.65 7.66 10.52
C VAL A 161 -0.32 6.48 10.36
N HIS A 162 -1.29 6.36 11.27
CA HIS A 162 -2.28 5.28 11.22
C HIS A 162 -3.14 5.33 9.95
N GLU A 163 -3.62 6.52 9.59
CA GLU A 163 -4.42 6.73 8.38
C GLU A 163 -3.61 6.40 7.12
N ALA A 164 -2.33 6.79 7.08
CA ALA A 164 -1.44 6.49 5.97
C ALA A 164 -1.24 4.98 5.81
N CYS A 165 -0.94 4.25 6.89
CA CYS A 165 -0.84 2.79 6.89
C CYS A 165 -2.11 2.12 6.35
N GLN A 166 -3.28 2.50 6.87
CA GLN A 166 -4.56 1.97 6.42
C GLN A 166 -4.83 2.29 4.95
N THR A 167 -4.52 3.53 4.52
CA THR A 167 -4.69 3.97 3.13
C THR A 167 -3.82 3.14 2.18
N ILE A 168 -2.57 2.86 2.57
CA ILE A 168 -1.65 2.03 1.79
C ILE A 168 -2.21 0.61 1.64
N ILE A 169 -2.65 -0.02 2.74
CA ILE A 169 -3.25 -1.36 2.73
C ILE A 169 -4.50 -1.40 1.83
N LEU A 170 -5.37 -0.40 1.94
CA LEU A 170 -6.58 -0.31 1.12
C LEU A 170 -6.32 0.07 -0.35
N SER A 171 -5.11 0.51 -0.67
CA SER A 171 -4.68 0.82 -2.04
C SER A 171 -4.12 -0.38 -2.80
N LEU A 172 -3.91 -1.52 -2.12
CA LEU A 172 -3.38 -2.73 -2.73
C LEU A 172 -4.20 -3.12 -3.98
N PRO A 173 -3.54 -3.44 -5.10
CA PRO A 173 -4.22 -3.85 -6.33
C PRO A 173 -4.90 -5.21 -6.10
N LEU A 174 -6.12 -5.36 -6.60
CA LEU A 174 -6.88 -6.62 -6.44
C LEU A 174 -6.17 -7.84 -7.05
N GLU A 175 -5.38 -7.64 -8.10
CA GLU A 175 -4.56 -8.70 -8.69
C GLU A 175 -3.58 -9.35 -7.70
N SER A 176 -3.03 -8.60 -6.73
CA SER A 176 -2.14 -9.18 -5.72
C SER A 176 -2.92 -10.02 -4.71
N LEU A 177 -4.21 -9.75 -4.54
CA LEU A 177 -5.08 -10.42 -3.59
C LEU A 177 -5.77 -11.65 -4.17
N MET A 178 -5.74 -11.86 -5.48
CA MET A 178 -6.49 -12.97 -6.10
C MET A 178 -5.73 -14.29 -6.05
N ILE A 179 -6.49 -15.37 -5.84
CA ILE A 179 -6.06 -16.73 -6.15
C ILE A 179 -6.39 -16.96 -7.63
N ARG A 180 -5.35 -17.23 -8.42
CA ARG A 180 -5.50 -17.58 -9.84
C ARG A 180 -6.04 -19.00 -9.96
N LYS A 181 -6.90 -19.26 -10.94
CA LYS A 181 -7.21 -20.64 -11.32
C LYS A 181 -5.91 -21.30 -11.79
N ALA A 182 -5.54 -22.42 -11.17
CA ALA A 182 -4.49 -23.27 -11.72
C ALA A 182 -4.94 -23.71 -13.12
N HIS A 183 -4.04 -23.57 -14.10
CA HIS A 183 -4.23 -24.11 -15.44
C HIS A 183 -4.09 -25.63 -15.42
#